data_AF-A0A2N6F6P1-F1
#
_entry.id   AF-A0A2N6F6P1-F1
#
_cell.length_a   1.000
_cell.length_b   1.000
_cell.length_c   1.000
_cell.angle_alpha   90.00
_cell.angle_beta   90.00
_cell.angle_gamma   90.00
#
_symmetry.space_group_name_H-M   'P 1'
#
loop_
_entity.id
_entity.type
_entity.pdbx_description
1 polymer ?
#
loop_
_entity_poly.entity_id
_entity_poly.type
_entity_poly.pdbx_seq_one_letter_code
_entity_poly.pdbx_strand_id
1 'polypeptide(L)'
;MKNILEEYCLPDYMKGLLLMSMPTGFGKTHNVMDFIFENYPTLESQGRKIIFITNLKKNLPTEDLKKRFVAAGLEKNFDEKVLFIDSNIDTVIENLPQISGEIPERFKTDSYKQLQGHIEALSTKGLPNNVRTTLKSELRKYAEPAFRKFITDHLMGEFRSKKDRINAIKGNKKYRWIAKLYPSVFTDEKTVLFMSVDKFFRKNTTLIEKSYYFTQRLTKDALIFVDEFDATKDSLLRIIIESGIKHRVNLLDLFLNIHSHLQQSECPEILLTESEKRAQLAEEFGWAPLPEIVDNFKENAKRIFDKYSLQHTCKSHSDFSSEKRNFLFFDYQFHHVLDAKGKKIELVSDAENKANWIKASKKSKGSGGTDIRSLLGEVSGYLKYFQRGIEFLADNYRHLKEEGNEDGEAFPLEASVRTVLNHFRLDGDDIDFLTNNIMEGAYPYGVKTKEKVPFGQYFYDIGFRYHDIVDNDDHDTLSKIYMYNFAQTPEAMLAGICSQAMVVGISATAGLHTNIGNYDLEYLKHSLGENYHELHKSHISRLKKDFEAATKGYSDINLNVEFLGPADISSAFDDLASLMQDEEAA
;
A
#
# COMPACT_ATOMS: atom_id res chain seq x y z
N MET A 1 20.86 19.53 -14.85
CA MET A 1 20.20 18.49 -14.02
C MET A 1 21.03 18.13 -12.80
N LYS A 2 22.28 17.68 -12.95
CA LYS A 2 23.18 17.33 -11.82
C LYS A 2 23.19 18.34 -10.66
N ASN A 3 23.47 19.62 -10.92
CA ASN A 3 23.51 20.64 -9.84
C ASN A 3 22.18 20.76 -9.07
N ILE A 4 21.05 20.58 -9.75
CA ILE A 4 19.73 20.62 -9.09
C ILE A 4 19.59 19.41 -8.17
N LEU A 5 19.98 18.22 -8.64
CA LEU A 5 19.97 17.03 -7.78
C LEU A 5 20.91 17.21 -6.58
N GLU A 6 22.10 17.75 -6.77
CA GLU A 6 23.05 18.02 -5.68
C GLU A 6 22.47 19.00 -4.64
N GLU A 7 21.84 20.09 -5.10
CA GLU A 7 21.24 21.12 -4.24
C GLU A 7 20.11 20.60 -3.36
N TYR A 8 19.23 19.74 -3.89
CA TYR A 8 18.05 19.26 -3.16
C TYR A 8 18.23 17.85 -2.55
N CYS A 9 19.17 17.03 -3.01
CA CYS A 9 19.26 15.64 -2.57
C CYS A 9 20.39 15.38 -1.57
N LEU A 10 21.45 16.20 -1.57
CA LEU A 10 22.61 16.03 -0.68
C LEU A 10 22.48 16.65 0.72
N PRO A 11 21.77 17.79 0.92
CA PRO A 11 21.61 18.34 2.25
C PRO A 11 21.03 17.31 3.23
N ASP A 12 21.62 17.27 4.43
CA ASP A 12 21.16 16.36 5.48
C ASP A 12 19.70 16.66 5.84
N TYR A 13 18.90 15.59 5.97
CA TYR A 13 17.51 15.64 6.41
C TYR A 13 16.54 16.45 5.54
N MET A 14 16.91 16.84 4.30
CA MET A 14 15.92 17.41 3.38
C MET A 14 14.83 16.37 3.10
N LYS A 15 13.57 16.82 3.16
CA LYS A 15 12.36 16.02 2.94
C LYS A 15 11.45 16.78 1.98
N GLY A 16 10.51 16.06 1.37
CA GLY A 16 9.52 16.68 0.51
C GLY A 16 9.47 16.11 -0.89
N LEU A 17 8.94 16.92 -1.81
CA LEU A 17 8.73 16.56 -3.21
C LEU A 17 9.41 17.57 -4.13
N LEU A 18 10.26 17.08 -5.03
CA LEU A 18 10.81 17.82 -6.15
C LEU A 18 10.32 17.20 -7.47
N LEU A 19 9.65 17.99 -8.30
CA LEU A 19 9.19 17.53 -9.62
C LEU A 19 10.12 18.01 -10.73
N MET A 20 10.80 17.08 -11.38
CA MET A 20 11.62 17.34 -12.55
C MET A 20 10.83 17.10 -13.84
N SER A 21 10.08 18.13 -14.23
CA SER A 21 9.32 18.15 -15.49
C SER A 21 10.22 18.54 -16.65
N MET A 22 10.79 17.55 -17.34
CA MET A 22 11.65 17.79 -18.51
C MET A 22 11.26 16.93 -19.70
N PRO A 23 11.42 17.40 -20.95
CA PRO A 23 11.03 16.66 -22.14
C PRO A 23 11.61 15.24 -22.19
N THR A 24 10.91 14.34 -22.90
CA THR A 24 11.45 13.02 -23.25
C THR A 24 12.71 13.19 -24.11
N GLY A 25 13.70 12.30 -23.93
CA GLY A 25 14.99 12.41 -24.61
C GLY A 25 16.04 13.27 -23.91
N PHE A 26 15.70 14.00 -22.83
CA PHE A 26 16.68 14.78 -22.03
C PHE A 26 17.69 13.90 -21.25
N GLY A 27 17.60 12.56 -21.35
CA GLY A 27 18.45 11.66 -20.58
C GLY A 27 18.18 11.73 -19.07
N LYS A 28 16.92 11.94 -18.65
CA LYS A 28 16.53 12.10 -17.23
C LYS A 28 17.03 10.93 -16.37
N THR A 29 16.65 9.71 -16.73
CA THR A 29 17.06 8.48 -16.04
C THR A 29 18.57 8.30 -16.04
N HIS A 30 19.25 8.65 -17.14
CA HIS A 30 20.71 8.59 -17.26
C HIS A 30 21.41 9.50 -16.24
N ASN A 31 21.00 10.78 -16.17
CA ASN A 31 21.55 11.74 -15.21
C ASN A 31 21.31 11.32 -13.75
N VAL A 32 20.18 10.68 -13.46
CA VAL A 32 19.92 10.13 -12.12
C VAL A 32 20.85 8.96 -11.82
N MET A 33 21.15 8.09 -12.79
CA MET A 33 22.14 7.03 -12.59
C MET A 33 23.54 7.57 -12.33
N ASP A 34 23.94 8.64 -13.03
CA ASP A 34 25.20 9.36 -12.74
C ASP A 34 25.20 9.89 -11.31
N PHE A 35 24.13 10.60 -10.92
CA PHE A 35 24.00 11.14 -9.58
C PHE A 35 24.08 10.06 -8.48
N ILE A 36 23.38 8.94 -8.66
CA ILE A 36 23.41 7.81 -7.71
C ILE A 36 24.82 7.23 -7.63
N PHE A 37 25.47 6.97 -8.76
CA PHE A 37 26.82 6.42 -8.79
C PHE A 37 27.85 7.34 -8.11
N GLU A 38 27.76 8.64 -8.33
CA GLU A 38 28.70 9.61 -7.76
C GLU A 38 28.47 9.86 -6.26
N ASN A 39 27.22 9.73 -5.78
CA ASN A 39 26.84 10.18 -4.43
C ASN A 39 26.41 9.07 -3.46
N TYR A 40 26.31 7.81 -3.89
CA TYR A 40 25.97 6.70 -2.97
C TYR A 40 26.91 6.58 -1.76
N PRO A 41 28.23 6.86 -1.83
CA PRO A 41 29.10 6.74 -0.64
C PRO A 41 28.77 7.81 0.40
N THR A 42 28.46 9.03 -0.04
CA THR A 42 28.07 10.16 0.82
C THR A 42 26.72 9.89 1.48
N LEU A 43 25.74 9.41 0.70
CA LEU A 43 24.41 9.09 1.23
C LEU A 43 24.48 7.88 2.18
N GLU A 44 25.36 6.91 1.91
CA GLU A 44 25.63 5.78 2.81
C GLU A 44 26.23 6.23 4.15
N SER A 45 27.20 7.15 4.14
CA SER A 45 27.83 7.62 5.38
C SER A 45 26.87 8.42 6.26
N GLN A 46 25.84 9.04 5.66
CA GLN A 46 24.69 9.65 6.34
C GLN A 46 23.65 8.62 6.82
N GLY A 47 23.83 7.33 6.51
CA GLY A 47 22.87 6.27 6.83
C GLY A 47 21.60 6.27 5.97
N ARG A 48 21.60 6.99 4.84
CA ARG A 48 20.43 7.17 3.97
C ARG A 48 20.36 6.08 2.90
N LYS A 49 19.14 5.59 2.64
CA LYS A 49 18.85 4.71 1.51
C LYS A 49 18.58 5.51 0.24
N ILE A 50 19.00 4.98 -0.90
CA ILE A 50 18.61 5.47 -2.22
C ILE A 50 17.64 4.45 -2.81
N ILE A 51 16.44 4.88 -3.17
CA ILE A 51 15.40 4.01 -3.73
C ILE A 51 15.01 4.54 -5.09
N PHE A 52 15.05 3.69 -6.11
CA PHE A 52 14.56 4.01 -7.45
C PHE A 52 13.36 3.13 -7.77
N ILE A 53 12.23 3.78 -8.08
CA ILE A 53 10.98 3.11 -8.44
C ILE A 53 10.47 3.52 -9.81
N THR A 54 9.84 2.58 -10.50
CA THR A 54 9.17 2.77 -11.80
C THR A 54 7.99 1.82 -11.93
N ASN A 55 7.02 2.14 -12.79
CA ASN A 55 5.89 1.25 -13.09
C ASN A 55 6.31 0.03 -13.92
N LEU A 56 7.24 0.22 -14.86
CA LEU A 56 7.63 -0.81 -15.81
C LEU A 56 8.98 -1.40 -15.44
N LYS A 57 9.02 -2.65 -14.99
CA LYS A 57 10.29 -3.32 -14.60
C LYS A 57 11.36 -3.27 -15.69
N LYS A 58 10.96 -3.35 -16.98
CA LYS A 58 11.87 -3.23 -18.12
C LYS A 58 12.57 -1.86 -18.22
N ASN A 59 12.03 -0.83 -17.57
CA ASN A 59 12.59 0.51 -17.52
C ASN A 59 13.55 0.69 -16.34
N LEU A 60 13.76 -0.34 -15.50
CA LEU A 60 14.71 -0.25 -14.40
C LEU A 60 16.14 -0.16 -14.93
N PRO A 61 16.88 0.92 -14.65
CA PRO A 61 18.19 1.19 -15.23
C PRO A 61 19.32 0.47 -14.46
N THR A 62 19.08 -0.73 -13.94
CA THR A 62 20.01 -1.44 -13.06
C THR A 62 21.31 -1.80 -13.78
N GLU A 63 21.21 -2.28 -15.03
CA GLU A 63 22.37 -2.57 -15.87
C GLU A 63 23.12 -1.30 -16.27
N ASP A 64 22.41 -0.18 -16.47
CA ASP A 64 23.05 1.10 -16.77
C ASP A 64 23.81 1.67 -15.58
N LEU A 65 23.33 1.43 -14.35
CA LEU A 65 24.10 1.70 -13.16
C LEU A 65 25.32 0.76 -13.06
N LYS A 66 25.13 -0.55 -13.31
CA LYS A 66 26.22 -1.54 -13.27
C LYS A 66 27.37 -1.17 -14.21
N LYS A 67 27.07 -0.73 -15.43
CA LYS A 67 28.08 -0.28 -16.41
C LYS A 67 28.98 0.84 -15.85
N ARG A 68 28.44 1.76 -15.04
CA ARG A 68 29.23 2.84 -14.41
C ARG A 68 30.20 2.30 -13.37
N PHE A 69 29.75 1.37 -12.53
CA PHE A 69 30.62 0.68 -11.57
C PHE A 69 31.71 -0.13 -12.27
N VAL A 70 31.39 -0.87 -13.33
CA VAL A 70 32.37 -1.63 -14.11
C VAL A 70 33.39 -0.70 -14.77
N ALA A 71 32.94 0.39 -15.39
CA ALA A 71 33.84 1.37 -16.02
C ALA A 71 34.80 2.03 -15.03
N ALA A 72 34.39 2.18 -13.76
CA ALA A 72 35.23 2.70 -12.68
C ALA A 72 36.06 1.64 -11.94
N GLY A 73 35.99 0.35 -12.33
CA GLY A 73 36.68 -0.74 -11.65
C GLY A 73 36.10 -1.09 -10.27
N LEU A 74 34.86 -0.70 -9.99
CA LEU A 74 34.16 -0.85 -8.70
C LEU A 74 33.05 -1.92 -8.75
N GLU A 75 33.18 -2.95 -9.58
CA GLU A 75 32.13 -3.98 -9.76
C GLU A 75 31.72 -4.65 -8.44
N LYS A 76 32.68 -4.89 -7.53
CA LYS A 76 32.38 -5.45 -6.19
C LYS A 76 31.47 -4.53 -5.38
N ASN A 77 31.66 -3.22 -5.47
CA ASN A 77 30.80 -2.25 -4.76
C ASN A 77 29.37 -2.31 -5.30
N PHE A 78 29.18 -2.56 -6.60
CA PHE A 78 27.83 -2.76 -7.15
C PHE A 78 27.14 -3.94 -6.46
N ASP A 79 27.79 -5.11 -6.46
CA ASP A 79 27.23 -6.32 -5.85
C ASP A 79 27.01 -6.16 -4.34
N GLU A 80 27.88 -5.41 -3.66
CA GLU A 80 27.79 -5.17 -2.22
C GLU A 80 26.71 -4.15 -1.84
N LYS A 81 26.50 -3.11 -2.65
CA LYS A 81 25.70 -1.93 -2.26
C LYS A 81 24.37 -1.80 -2.98
N VAL A 82 24.22 -2.42 -4.14
CA VAL A 82 23.02 -2.32 -4.99
C VAL A 82 22.20 -3.60 -4.90
N LEU A 83 20.88 -3.47 -4.84
CA LEU A 83 19.95 -4.59 -4.87
C LEU A 83 18.72 -4.26 -5.71
N PHE A 84 18.42 -5.16 -6.65
CA PHE A 84 17.11 -5.19 -7.30
C PHE A 84 16.17 -6.09 -6.51
N ILE A 85 15.06 -5.53 -6.04
CA ILE A 85 14.04 -6.25 -5.29
C ILE A 85 12.87 -6.55 -6.22
N ASP A 86 12.79 -7.81 -6.66
CA ASP A 86 11.67 -8.29 -7.45
C ASP A 86 10.63 -9.06 -6.60
N SER A 87 9.57 -9.53 -7.25
CA SER A 87 8.65 -10.50 -6.67
C SER A 87 9.39 -11.80 -6.35
N ASN A 88 9.01 -12.43 -5.24
CA ASN A 88 9.66 -13.65 -4.79
C ASN A 88 9.61 -14.74 -5.87
N ILE A 89 8.49 -14.84 -6.59
CA ILE A 89 8.34 -15.81 -7.66
C ILE A 89 9.22 -15.52 -8.87
N ASP A 90 9.28 -14.26 -9.33
CA ASP A 90 10.10 -13.92 -10.50
C ASP A 90 11.59 -14.16 -10.20
N THR A 91 12.02 -13.76 -8.99
CA THR A 91 13.37 -14.00 -8.48
C THR A 91 13.73 -15.50 -8.44
N VAL A 92 12.79 -16.34 -8.00
CA VAL A 92 12.98 -17.80 -7.94
C VAL A 92 13.01 -18.41 -9.34
N ILE A 93 12.13 -17.98 -10.26
CA ILE A 93 12.13 -18.45 -11.66
C ILE A 93 13.47 -18.15 -12.33
N GLU A 94 14.04 -16.97 -12.11
CA GLU A 94 15.31 -16.55 -12.69
C GLU A 94 16.52 -17.29 -12.11
N ASN A 95 16.56 -17.44 -10.78
CA ASN A 95 17.76 -17.92 -10.08
C ASN A 95 17.80 -19.43 -9.87
N LEU A 96 16.65 -20.09 -9.64
CA LEU A 96 16.61 -21.52 -9.30
C LEU A 96 17.32 -22.43 -10.33
N PRO A 97 17.15 -22.24 -11.65
CA PRO A 97 17.82 -23.09 -12.64
C PRO A 97 19.35 -23.03 -12.56
N GLN A 98 19.91 -21.88 -12.13
CA GLN A 98 21.34 -21.65 -12.08
C GLN A 98 22.01 -22.23 -10.82
N ILE A 99 21.23 -22.43 -9.75
CA ILE A 99 21.76 -22.82 -8.42
C ILE A 99 21.24 -24.17 -7.93
N SER A 100 20.43 -24.88 -8.72
CA SER A 100 19.79 -26.15 -8.32
C SER A 100 20.79 -27.19 -7.77
N GLY A 101 22.01 -27.24 -8.32
CA GLY A 101 23.11 -28.09 -7.85
C GLY A 101 23.78 -27.64 -6.55
N GLU A 102 23.60 -26.39 -6.13
CA GLU A 102 24.14 -25.85 -4.86
C GLU A 102 23.20 -26.10 -3.67
N ILE A 103 21.95 -26.48 -3.92
CA ILE A 103 20.93 -26.68 -2.89
C ILE A 103 21.16 -28.05 -2.23
N PRO A 104 21.41 -28.11 -0.90
CA PRO A 104 21.64 -29.37 -0.19
C PRO A 104 20.42 -30.29 -0.21
N GLU A 105 20.64 -31.62 -0.24
CA GLU A 105 19.57 -32.63 -0.32
C GLU A 105 18.48 -32.49 0.75
N ARG A 106 18.84 -32.07 1.97
CA ARG A 106 17.86 -31.82 3.04
C ARG A 106 16.80 -30.76 2.69
N PHE A 107 17.08 -29.88 1.73
CA PHE A 107 16.16 -28.85 1.25
C PHE A 107 15.40 -29.26 -0.01
N LYS A 108 15.72 -30.42 -0.63
CA LYS A 108 15.02 -30.95 -1.81
C LYS A 108 13.76 -31.73 -1.41
N THR A 109 12.92 -31.08 -0.61
CA THR A 109 11.62 -31.59 -0.15
C THR A 109 10.60 -31.71 -1.30
N ASP A 110 9.42 -32.26 -1.02
CA ASP A 110 8.37 -32.35 -2.04
C ASP A 110 7.91 -30.97 -2.54
N SER A 111 7.88 -29.96 -1.66
CA SER A 111 7.61 -28.57 -2.07
C SER A 111 8.68 -28.03 -3.03
N TYR A 112 9.95 -28.39 -2.82
CA TYR A 112 11.03 -28.03 -3.75
C TYR A 112 10.86 -28.73 -5.10
N LYS A 113 10.57 -30.04 -5.11
CA LYS A 113 10.42 -30.81 -6.34
C LYS A 113 9.23 -30.30 -7.18
N GLN A 114 8.12 -29.95 -6.53
CA GLN A 114 6.98 -29.33 -7.20
C GLN A 114 7.35 -27.97 -7.81
N LEU A 115 8.02 -27.11 -7.04
CA LEU A 115 8.51 -25.82 -7.50
C LEU A 115 9.45 -25.96 -8.71
N GLN A 116 10.44 -26.84 -8.61
CA GLN A 116 11.40 -27.14 -9.67
C GLN A 116 10.69 -27.66 -10.93
N GLY A 117 9.82 -28.66 -10.79
CA GLY A 117 9.10 -29.24 -11.93
C GLY A 117 8.22 -28.22 -12.66
N HIS A 118 7.55 -27.32 -11.94
CA HIS A 118 6.76 -26.24 -12.54
C HIS A 118 7.65 -25.22 -13.28
N ILE A 119 8.83 -24.89 -12.75
CA ILE A 119 9.78 -23.97 -13.40
C ILE A 119 10.39 -24.60 -14.65
N GLU A 120 10.75 -25.88 -14.60
CA GLU A 120 11.21 -26.64 -15.75
C GLU A 120 10.13 -26.71 -16.84
N ALA A 121 8.87 -26.95 -16.47
CA ALA A 121 7.75 -26.92 -17.40
C ALA A 121 7.59 -25.54 -18.07
N LEU A 122 7.74 -24.44 -17.33
CA LEU A 122 7.70 -23.08 -17.88
C LEU A 122 8.80 -22.79 -18.92
N SER A 123 9.94 -23.47 -18.81
CA SER A 123 11.07 -23.32 -19.74
C SER A 123 10.88 -24.02 -21.09
N THR A 124 9.83 -24.84 -21.22
CA THR A 124 9.54 -25.61 -22.43
C THR A 124 9.17 -24.71 -23.61
N LYS A 125 9.86 -24.88 -24.74
CA LYS A 125 9.56 -24.14 -25.99
C LYS A 125 8.19 -24.53 -26.53
N GLY A 126 7.42 -23.54 -27.02
CA GLY A 126 6.10 -23.77 -27.62
C GLY A 126 4.95 -23.96 -26.64
N LEU A 127 5.17 -23.72 -25.34
CA LEU A 127 4.12 -23.83 -24.33
C LEU A 127 2.98 -22.80 -24.58
N PRO A 128 1.71 -23.23 -24.66
CA PRO A 128 0.57 -22.33 -24.84
C PRO A 128 0.48 -21.24 -23.75
N ASN A 129 0.08 -20.02 -24.14
CA ASN A 129 0.04 -18.86 -23.23
C ASN A 129 -0.93 -19.07 -22.04
N ASN A 130 -2.05 -19.74 -22.25
CA ASN A 130 -3.00 -20.09 -21.19
C ASN A 130 -2.35 -21.02 -20.15
N VAL A 131 -1.66 -22.08 -20.60
CA VAL A 131 -0.94 -23.02 -19.71
C VAL A 131 0.18 -22.31 -18.96
N ARG A 132 0.94 -21.45 -19.64
CA ARG A 132 1.97 -20.61 -19.02
C ARG A 132 1.39 -19.73 -17.91
N THR A 133 0.23 -19.14 -18.15
CA THR A 133 -0.45 -18.27 -17.17
C THR A 133 -0.91 -19.07 -15.96
N THR A 134 -1.51 -20.24 -16.18
CA THR A 134 -1.92 -21.15 -15.10
C THR A 134 -0.72 -21.61 -14.27
N LEU A 135 0.37 -22.06 -14.90
CA LEU A 135 1.58 -22.48 -14.18
C LEU A 135 2.18 -21.33 -13.35
N LYS A 136 2.26 -20.12 -13.91
CA LYS A 136 2.71 -18.94 -13.15
C LYS A 136 1.78 -18.63 -11.97
N SER A 137 0.47 -18.83 -12.12
CA SER A 137 -0.50 -18.68 -11.03
C SER A 137 -0.27 -19.74 -9.94
N GLU A 138 -0.13 -21.01 -10.30
CA GLU A 138 0.16 -22.12 -9.38
C GLU A 138 1.46 -21.90 -8.60
N LEU A 139 2.52 -21.50 -9.32
CA LEU A 139 3.80 -21.14 -8.74
C LEU A 139 3.68 -20.00 -7.72
N ARG A 140 2.97 -18.93 -8.09
CA ARG A 140 2.78 -17.74 -7.24
C ARG A 140 1.90 -18.03 -6.02
N LYS A 141 0.84 -18.83 -6.16
CA LYS A 141 -0.14 -19.07 -5.09
C LYS A 141 0.25 -20.21 -4.15
N TYR A 142 0.93 -21.24 -4.64
CA TYR A 142 1.14 -22.47 -3.90
C TYR A 142 2.61 -22.88 -3.81
N ALA A 143 3.28 -23.15 -4.93
CA ALA A 143 4.59 -23.83 -4.91
C ALA A 143 5.73 -22.99 -4.32
N GLU A 144 5.90 -21.74 -4.75
CA GLU A 144 6.91 -20.85 -4.17
C GLU A 144 6.61 -20.53 -2.70
N PRO A 145 5.38 -20.13 -2.32
CA PRO A 145 5.06 -19.87 -0.91
C PRO A 145 5.32 -21.08 0.00
N ALA A 146 5.00 -22.29 -0.45
CA ALA A 146 5.23 -23.51 0.32
C ALA A 146 6.73 -23.77 0.56
N PHE A 147 7.56 -23.68 -0.49
CA PHE A 147 9.00 -23.87 -0.34
C PHE A 147 9.65 -22.78 0.51
N ARG A 148 9.25 -21.52 0.29
CA ARG A 148 9.72 -20.39 1.11
C ARG A 148 9.37 -20.56 2.58
N LYS A 149 8.14 -20.98 2.88
CA LYS A 149 7.71 -21.27 4.26
C LYS A 149 8.59 -22.34 4.91
N PHE A 150 8.87 -23.44 4.20
CA PHE A 150 9.79 -24.47 4.70
C PHE A 150 11.18 -23.91 5.05
N ILE A 151 11.76 -23.08 4.18
CA ILE A 151 13.06 -22.44 4.45
C ILE A 151 12.96 -21.50 5.66
N THR A 152 11.90 -20.68 5.73
CA THR A 152 11.65 -19.77 6.86
C THR A 152 11.56 -20.54 8.18
N ASP A 153 10.73 -21.58 8.25
CA ASP A 153 10.54 -22.39 9.45
C ASP A 153 11.85 -23.06 9.90
N HIS A 154 12.64 -23.56 8.93
CA HIS A 154 13.97 -24.12 9.21
C HIS A 154 14.94 -23.07 9.77
N LEU A 155 15.02 -21.88 9.17
CA LEU A 155 15.90 -20.81 9.65
C LEU A 155 15.49 -20.29 11.02
N MET A 156 14.18 -20.19 11.28
CA MET A 156 13.64 -19.76 12.57
C MET A 156 13.88 -20.80 13.67
N GLY A 157 13.86 -22.10 13.34
CA GLY A 157 14.16 -23.18 14.28
C GLY A 157 15.66 -23.30 14.62
N GLU A 158 16.54 -23.05 13.66
CA GLU A 158 17.99 -23.17 13.84
C GLU A 158 18.65 -21.93 14.45
N PHE A 159 18.10 -20.74 14.20
CA PHE A 159 18.70 -19.46 14.59
C PHE A 159 17.72 -18.58 15.35
N ARG A 160 18.16 -18.12 16.52
CA ARG A 160 17.35 -17.28 17.42
C ARG A 160 17.13 -15.87 16.88
N SER A 161 18.19 -15.22 16.39
CA SER A 161 18.09 -13.82 15.95
C SER A 161 18.15 -13.68 14.42
N LYS A 162 17.55 -12.59 13.91
CA LYS A 162 17.72 -12.17 12.50
C LYS A 162 19.20 -12.04 12.11
N LYS A 163 20.03 -11.49 12.99
CA LYS A 163 21.46 -11.28 12.73
C LYS A 163 22.18 -12.61 12.49
N ASP A 164 21.86 -13.63 13.28
CA ASP A 164 22.44 -14.96 13.12
C ASP A 164 21.99 -15.63 11.82
N ARG A 165 20.71 -15.47 11.45
CA ARG A 165 20.17 -15.94 10.16
C ARG A 165 20.93 -15.32 8.98
N ILE A 166 21.15 -14.01 9.00
CA ILE A 166 21.92 -13.29 7.96
C ILE A 166 23.37 -13.79 7.93
N ASN A 167 24.03 -13.91 9.08
CA ASN A 167 25.41 -14.38 9.17
C ASN A 167 25.57 -15.81 8.64
N ALA A 168 24.60 -16.69 8.94
CA ALA A 168 24.56 -18.04 8.41
C ALA A 168 24.44 -18.05 6.88
N ILE A 169 23.53 -17.25 6.33
CA ILE A 169 23.34 -17.13 4.87
C ILE A 169 24.61 -16.58 4.19
N LYS A 170 25.35 -15.67 4.83
CA LYS A 170 26.61 -15.12 4.28
C LYS A 170 27.78 -16.11 4.33
N GLY A 171 28.02 -16.69 5.49
CA GLY A 171 29.27 -17.41 5.78
C GLY A 171 29.19 -18.93 5.63
N ASN A 172 28.02 -19.53 5.84
CA ASN A 172 27.92 -20.98 5.94
C ASN A 172 27.51 -21.61 4.60
N LYS A 173 28.37 -22.50 4.06
CA LYS A 173 28.12 -23.22 2.80
C LYS A 173 26.76 -23.92 2.74
N LYS A 174 26.19 -24.33 3.88
CA LYS A 174 24.86 -24.96 3.96
C LYS A 174 23.70 -24.03 3.58
N TYR A 175 23.89 -22.71 3.68
CA TYR A 175 22.83 -21.70 3.54
C TYR A 175 23.14 -20.62 2.48
N ARG A 176 24.37 -20.54 1.95
CA ARG A 176 24.76 -19.52 0.95
C ARG A 176 23.93 -19.52 -0.34
N TRP A 177 23.35 -20.65 -0.73
CA TRP A 177 22.45 -20.72 -1.88
C TRP A 177 21.17 -19.89 -1.67
N ILE A 178 20.73 -19.66 -0.43
CA ILE A 178 19.54 -18.87 -0.10
C ILE A 178 19.74 -17.41 -0.53
N ALA A 179 20.94 -16.86 -0.35
CA ALA A 179 21.28 -15.52 -0.82
C ALA A 179 21.15 -15.36 -2.33
N LYS A 180 21.44 -16.42 -3.09
CA LYS A 180 21.30 -16.43 -4.55
C LYS A 180 19.84 -16.61 -4.97
N LEU A 181 19.09 -17.45 -4.25
CA LEU A 181 17.68 -17.69 -4.57
C LEU A 181 16.77 -16.50 -4.18
N TYR A 182 17.05 -15.88 -3.03
CA TYR A 182 16.27 -14.82 -2.43
C TYR A 182 17.19 -13.67 -1.96
N PRO A 183 17.81 -12.91 -2.89
CA PRO A 183 18.71 -11.80 -2.56
C PRO A 183 18.08 -10.70 -1.70
N SER A 184 16.75 -10.60 -1.67
CA SER A 184 16.01 -9.66 -0.81
C SER A 184 16.21 -9.88 0.69
N VAL A 185 16.83 -10.98 1.13
CA VAL A 185 17.24 -11.14 2.55
C VAL A 185 18.24 -10.07 2.99
N PHE A 186 18.93 -9.41 2.06
CA PHE A 186 19.91 -8.35 2.35
C PHE A 186 19.36 -6.94 2.19
N THR A 187 18.04 -6.73 2.05
CA THR A 187 17.46 -5.39 1.84
C THR A 187 18.01 -4.32 2.79
N ASP A 188 18.14 -4.62 4.08
CA ASP A 188 18.62 -3.65 5.08
C ASP A 188 20.10 -3.29 4.95
N GLU A 189 20.92 -4.17 4.38
CA GLU A 189 22.36 -3.95 4.23
C GLU A 189 22.71 -3.17 2.97
N LYS A 190 21.78 -3.10 2.01
CA LYS A 190 21.99 -2.52 0.69
C LYS A 190 21.63 -1.05 0.70
N THR A 191 22.48 -0.22 0.13
CA THR A 191 22.31 1.25 0.15
C THR A 191 21.41 1.71 -0.99
N VAL A 192 21.55 1.12 -2.18
CA VAL A 192 20.77 1.46 -3.37
C VAL A 192 19.80 0.33 -3.69
N LEU A 193 18.52 0.66 -3.77
CA LEU A 193 17.42 -0.29 -3.97
C LEU A 193 16.63 0.06 -5.24
N PHE A 194 16.49 -0.91 -6.14
CA PHE A 194 15.62 -0.81 -7.31
C PHE A 194 14.39 -1.69 -7.11
N MET A 195 13.20 -1.18 -7.39
CA MET A 195 11.98 -1.98 -7.37
C MET A 195 10.85 -1.36 -8.20
N SER A 196 9.84 -2.13 -8.54
CA SER A 196 8.61 -1.55 -9.13
C SER A 196 7.81 -0.76 -8.10
N VAL A 197 6.99 0.21 -8.55
CA VAL A 197 5.99 0.92 -7.74
C VAL A 197 5.10 -0.08 -6.97
N ASP A 198 4.55 -1.09 -7.66
CA ASP A 198 3.72 -2.12 -7.02
C ASP A 198 4.43 -2.85 -5.87
N LYS A 199 5.74 -3.12 -6.01
CA LYS A 199 6.53 -3.80 -4.98
C LYS A 199 6.79 -2.89 -3.79
N PHE A 200 7.04 -1.60 -4.01
CA PHE A 200 7.31 -0.61 -2.97
C PHE A 200 6.11 -0.40 -2.04
N PHE A 201 4.90 -0.39 -2.60
CA PHE A 201 3.67 -0.13 -1.85
C PHE A 201 3.00 -1.39 -1.26
N ARG A 202 3.51 -2.58 -1.56
CA ARG A 202 3.01 -3.84 -0.99
C ARG A 202 3.90 -4.36 0.13
N LYS A 203 3.33 -5.24 0.96
CA LYS A 203 4.04 -5.91 2.05
C LYS A 203 5.13 -6.83 1.49
N ASN A 204 6.35 -6.69 1.99
CA ASN A 204 7.46 -7.57 1.68
C ASN A 204 7.38 -8.84 2.54
N THR A 205 7.40 -10.00 1.89
CA THR A 205 7.45 -11.30 2.56
C THR A 205 8.88 -11.83 2.50
N THR A 206 9.54 -11.91 3.65
CA THR A 206 10.96 -12.31 3.75
C THR A 206 11.14 -13.72 4.31
N LEU A 207 12.40 -14.17 4.40
CA LEU A 207 12.79 -15.47 4.94
C LEU A 207 13.32 -15.40 6.37
N ILE A 208 13.87 -14.25 6.77
CA ILE A 208 14.71 -14.10 7.96
C ILE A 208 14.01 -13.36 9.10
N GLU A 209 12.84 -12.79 8.84
CA GLU A 209 12.04 -12.01 9.80
C GLU A 209 10.57 -12.00 9.38
N LYS A 210 9.71 -11.37 10.19
CA LYS A 210 8.29 -11.19 9.84
C LYS A 210 8.14 -10.24 8.65
N SER A 211 7.01 -10.34 7.95
CA SER A 211 6.71 -9.47 6.81
C SER A 211 6.52 -8.01 7.24
N TYR A 212 6.90 -7.07 6.40
CA TYR A 212 6.83 -5.62 6.68
C TYR A 212 6.56 -4.81 5.41
N TYR A 213 6.11 -3.57 5.53
CA TYR A 213 5.96 -2.67 4.38
C TYR A 213 7.25 -1.89 4.13
N PHE A 214 7.67 -1.76 2.87
CA PHE A 214 8.85 -0.96 2.54
C PHE A 214 8.66 0.51 2.90
N THR A 215 7.45 1.03 2.74
CA THR A 215 7.08 2.40 3.14
C THR A 215 7.20 2.67 4.64
N GLN A 216 7.29 1.65 5.51
CA GLN A 216 7.56 1.84 6.95
C GLN A 216 9.05 1.76 7.25
N ARG A 217 9.73 0.83 6.57
CA ARG A 217 11.08 0.42 6.93
C ARG A 217 12.16 1.26 6.24
N LEU A 218 11.91 1.65 5.00
CA LEU A 218 12.94 2.17 4.10
C LEU A 218 12.81 3.67 3.79
N THR A 219 11.70 4.32 4.14
CA THR A 219 11.42 5.72 3.76
C THR A 219 12.11 6.74 4.65
N LYS A 220 12.30 6.44 5.93
CA LYS A 220 12.86 7.41 6.88
C LYS A 220 14.22 7.93 6.40
N ASP A 221 14.27 9.23 6.14
CA ASP A 221 15.43 9.99 5.66
C ASP A 221 16.02 9.50 4.31
N ALA A 222 15.27 8.68 3.58
CA ALA A 222 15.68 8.14 2.28
C ALA A 222 15.60 9.19 1.16
N LEU A 223 16.32 8.89 0.08
CA LEU A 223 16.20 9.59 -1.21
C LEU A 223 15.49 8.66 -2.19
N ILE A 224 14.32 9.07 -2.67
CA ILE A 224 13.46 8.25 -3.52
C ILE A 224 13.31 8.92 -4.89
N PHE A 225 13.76 8.24 -5.94
CA PHE A 225 13.53 8.62 -7.32
C PHE A 225 12.32 7.86 -7.87
N VAL A 226 11.36 8.59 -8.42
CA VAL A 226 10.15 8.04 -9.02
C VAL A 226 10.17 8.35 -10.51
N ASP A 227 10.48 7.35 -11.32
CA ASP A 227 10.42 7.47 -12.78
C ASP A 227 8.97 7.31 -13.29
N GLU A 228 8.64 8.01 -14.37
CA GLU A 228 7.27 8.15 -14.86
C GLU A 228 6.29 8.55 -13.74
N PHE A 229 6.67 9.58 -12.98
CA PHE A 229 5.98 10.02 -11.76
C PHE A 229 4.46 10.07 -11.88
N ASP A 230 3.93 10.72 -12.91
CA ASP A 230 2.50 10.89 -13.15
C ASP A 230 1.77 9.55 -13.34
N ALA A 231 2.36 8.61 -14.08
CA ALA A 231 1.79 7.28 -14.29
C ALA A 231 1.75 6.44 -13.00
N THR A 232 2.51 6.79 -11.96
CA THR A 232 2.51 6.01 -10.70
C THR A 232 1.19 6.09 -9.94
N LYS A 233 0.39 7.14 -10.20
CA LYS A 233 -0.94 7.32 -9.60
C LYS A 233 -1.88 6.17 -9.93
N ASP A 234 -1.90 5.68 -11.16
CA ASP A 234 -2.78 4.57 -11.57
C ASP A 234 -2.43 3.26 -10.86
N SER A 235 -1.13 3.00 -10.68
CA SER A 235 -0.67 1.84 -9.91
C SER A 235 -1.11 1.93 -8.44
N LEU A 236 -1.01 3.12 -7.84
CA LEU A 236 -1.50 3.35 -6.47
C LEU A 236 -3.01 3.19 -6.35
N LEU A 237 -3.78 3.76 -7.27
CA LEU A 237 -5.24 3.62 -7.30
C LEU A 237 -5.65 2.14 -7.37
N ARG A 238 -5.01 1.35 -8.22
CA ARG A 238 -5.26 -0.09 -8.30
C ARG A 238 -4.99 -0.79 -6.96
N ILE A 239 -3.88 -0.47 -6.29
CA ILE A 239 -3.54 -1.06 -4.98
C ILE A 239 -4.60 -0.71 -3.93
N ILE A 240 -5.03 0.55 -3.88
CA ILE A 240 -6.07 1.04 -2.96
C ILE A 240 -7.40 0.34 -3.23
N ILE A 241 -7.81 0.23 -4.51
CA ILE A 241 -9.06 -0.42 -4.91
C ILE A 241 -9.04 -1.91 -4.56
N GLU A 242 -7.96 -2.62 -4.90
CA GLU A 242 -7.81 -4.04 -4.57
C GLU A 242 -7.86 -4.28 -3.06
N SER A 243 -7.19 -3.44 -2.27
CA SER A 243 -7.20 -3.54 -0.81
C SER A 243 -8.61 -3.30 -0.23
N GLY A 244 -9.28 -2.23 -0.66
CA GLY A 244 -10.61 -1.88 -0.15
C GLY A 244 -11.71 -2.88 -0.54
N ILE A 245 -11.59 -3.54 -1.71
CA ILE A 245 -12.52 -4.61 -2.12
C ILE A 245 -12.28 -5.90 -1.34
N LYS A 246 -11.01 -6.28 -1.18
CA LYS A 246 -10.65 -7.55 -0.52
C LYS A 246 -11.08 -7.57 0.95
N HIS A 247 -10.98 -6.44 1.64
CA HIS A 247 -11.27 -6.35 3.07
C HIS A 247 -12.65 -5.75 3.34
N ARG A 248 -13.69 -6.20 2.62
CA ARG A 248 -15.07 -5.85 3.00
C ARG A 248 -15.42 -6.49 4.34
N VAL A 249 -16.22 -5.81 5.14
CA VAL A 249 -16.67 -6.33 6.45
C VAL A 249 -18.18 -6.17 6.60
N ASN A 250 -18.84 -7.13 7.25
CA ASN A 250 -20.22 -6.90 7.70
C ASN A 250 -20.18 -5.98 8.92
N LEU A 251 -20.51 -4.71 8.70
CA LEU A 251 -20.30 -3.63 9.65
C LEU A 251 -21.04 -3.85 10.98
N LEU A 252 -22.30 -4.30 10.90
CA LEU A 252 -23.11 -4.54 12.09
C LEU A 252 -22.67 -5.79 12.83
N ASP A 253 -22.37 -6.88 12.13
CA ASP A 253 -21.90 -8.13 12.76
C ASP A 253 -20.57 -7.89 13.49
N LEU A 254 -19.61 -7.20 12.86
CA LEU A 254 -18.34 -6.85 13.51
C LEU A 254 -18.57 -6.04 14.79
N PHE A 255 -19.43 -5.02 14.72
CA PHE A 255 -19.76 -4.20 15.89
C PHE A 255 -20.42 -5.03 17.00
N LEU A 256 -21.41 -5.87 16.66
CA LEU A 256 -22.12 -6.73 17.60
C LEU A 256 -21.20 -7.77 18.25
N ASN A 257 -20.25 -8.32 17.48
CA ASN A 257 -19.23 -9.23 17.98
C ASN A 257 -18.31 -8.52 18.97
N ILE A 258 -17.79 -7.33 18.64
CA ILE A 258 -16.96 -6.54 19.56
C ILE A 258 -17.75 -6.20 20.83
N HIS A 259 -18.97 -5.70 20.70
CA HIS A 259 -19.84 -5.36 21.83
C HIS A 259 -20.08 -6.56 22.74
N SER A 260 -20.48 -7.70 22.17
CA SER A 260 -20.81 -8.90 22.96
C SER A 260 -19.61 -9.42 23.74
N HIS A 261 -18.43 -9.44 23.13
CA HIS A 261 -17.20 -9.86 23.81
C HIS A 261 -16.78 -8.88 24.90
N LEU A 262 -16.86 -7.58 24.65
CA LEU A 262 -16.57 -6.54 25.64
C LEU A 262 -17.44 -6.65 26.89
N GLN A 263 -18.69 -7.10 26.77
CA GLN A 263 -19.59 -7.30 27.91
C GLN A 263 -19.35 -8.62 28.66
N GLN A 264 -18.73 -9.62 28.03
CA GLN A 264 -18.61 -10.97 28.57
C GLN A 264 -17.19 -11.35 29.02
N SER A 265 -16.19 -10.53 28.71
CA SER A 265 -14.78 -10.85 28.94
C SER A 265 -13.99 -9.73 29.61
N GLU A 266 -12.91 -10.13 30.29
CA GLU A 266 -11.95 -9.25 30.94
C GLU A 266 -10.60 -9.30 30.21
N CYS A 267 -9.97 -8.13 30.09
CA CYS A 267 -8.68 -7.99 29.43
C CYS A 267 -7.56 -8.57 30.33
N PRO A 268 -6.60 -9.33 29.79
CA PRO A 268 -5.53 -9.90 30.60
C PRO A 268 -4.64 -8.79 31.12
N GLU A 269 -4.17 -8.92 32.37
CA GLU A 269 -3.38 -7.89 33.04
C GLU A 269 -2.14 -7.47 32.24
N ILE A 270 -1.49 -8.41 31.54
CA ILE A 270 -0.32 -8.13 30.68
C ILE A 270 -0.59 -7.13 29.55
N LEU A 271 -1.84 -7.02 29.06
CA LEU A 271 -2.21 -6.02 28.05
C LEU A 271 -2.54 -4.66 28.67
N LEU A 272 -2.73 -4.61 29.99
CA LEU A 272 -3.07 -3.42 30.78
C LEU A 272 -1.88 -2.87 31.57
N THR A 273 -0.81 -3.64 31.74
CA THR A 273 0.46 -3.18 32.33
C THR A 273 1.05 -2.08 31.45
N GLU A 274 1.53 -0.98 32.03
CA GLU A 274 2.18 0.08 31.28
C GLU A 274 3.68 -0.19 31.12
N SER A 275 4.20 -0.01 29.91
CA SER A 275 5.65 0.05 29.63
C SER A 275 6.28 1.29 30.26
N GLU A 276 7.58 1.24 30.55
CA GLU A 276 8.32 2.40 31.06
C GLU A 276 8.19 3.60 30.11
N LYS A 277 8.29 3.33 28.81
CA LYS A 277 8.14 4.37 27.78
C LYS A 277 6.75 4.98 27.78
N ARG A 278 5.69 4.19 27.94
CA ARG A 278 4.32 4.72 28.00
C ARG A 278 4.11 5.53 29.26
N ALA A 279 4.58 5.05 30.41
CA ALA A 279 4.43 5.75 31.68
C ALA A 279 5.03 7.18 31.62
N GLN A 280 6.23 7.31 31.03
CA GLN A 280 6.88 8.62 30.80
C GLN A 280 6.04 9.53 29.89
N LEU A 281 5.56 9.02 28.75
CA LEU A 281 4.73 9.80 27.82
C LEU A 281 3.36 10.15 28.40
N ALA A 282 2.78 9.27 29.22
CA ALA A 282 1.51 9.52 29.88
C ALA A 282 1.59 10.66 30.88
N GLU A 283 2.70 10.77 31.62
CA GLU A 283 2.97 11.89 32.52
C GLU A 283 3.13 13.22 31.76
N GLU A 284 3.81 13.20 30.61
CA GLU A 284 4.04 14.40 29.77
C GLU A 284 2.77 14.90 29.08
N PHE A 285 1.97 14.00 28.50
CA PHE A 285 0.84 14.35 27.64
C PHE A 285 -0.54 14.13 28.28
N GLY A 286 -0.59 13.70 29.54
CA GLY A 286 -1.84 13.43 30.27
C GLY A 286 -2.67 12.32 29.64
N TRP A 287 -2.02 11.23 29.21
CA TRP A 287 -2.73 10.11 28.58
C TRP A 287 -3.56 9.31 29.58
N ALA A 288 -4.73 8.85 29.14
CA ALA A 288 -5.57 7.98 29.95
C ALA A 288 -4.86 6.62 30.21
N PRO A 289 -5.02 6.06 31.42
CA PRO A 289 -4.58 4.71 31.74
C PRO A 289 -5.17 3.66 30.79
N LEU A 290 -4.42 2.59 30.51
CA LEU A 290 -4.89 1.51 29.64
C LEU A 290 -6.22 0.85 30.07
N PRO A 291 -6.49 0.60 31.37
CA PRO A 291 -7.78 0.09 31.80
C PRO A 291 -8.94 1.02 31.43
N GLU A 292 -8.75 2.33 31.57
CA GLU A 292 -9.78 3.33 31.24
C GLU A 292 -10.11 3.33 29.75
N ILE A 293 -9.13 3.08 28.86
CA ILE A 293 -9.39 2.92 27.42
C ILE A 293 -10.34 1.74 27.17
N VAL A 294 -10.12 0.61 27.85
CA VAL A 294 -10.97 -0.58 27.70
C VAL A 294 -12.37 -0.35 28.28
N ASP A 295 -12.48 0.33 29.42
CA ASP A 295 -13.78 0.68 30.02
C ASP A 295 -14.57 1.62 29.11
N ASN A 296 -13.90 2.64 28.55
CA ASN A 296 -14.51 3.53 27.56
C ASN A 296 -14.96 2.78 26.29
N PHE A 297 -14.28 1.70 25.86
CA PHE A 297 -14.78 0.85 24.78
C PHE A 297 -16.12 0.21 25.14
N LYS A 298 -16.25 -0.32 26.36
CA LYS A 298 -17.48 -0.98 26.84
C LYS A 298 -18.64 0.00 26.90
N GLU A 299 -18.43 1.16 27.51
CA GLU A 299 -19.47 2.18 27.68
C GLU A 299 -19.97 2.72 26.33
N ASN A 300 -19.05 3.06 25.42
CA ASN A 300 -19.42 3.60 24.12
C ASN A 300 -20.12 2.56 23.24
N ALA A 301 -19.69 1.30 23.28
CA ALA A 301 -20.37 0.22 22.56
C ALA A 301 -21.79 0.03 23.08
N LYS A 302 -21.95 -0.04 24.41
CA LYS A 302 -23.25 -0.20 25.06
C LYS A 302 -24.21 0.95 24.72
N ARG A 303 -23.71 2.19 24.75
CA ARG A 303 -24.50 3.38 24.37
C ARG A 303 -25.06 3.27 22.96
N ILE A 304 -24.26 2.82 21.98
CA ILE A 304 -24.70 2.66 20.59
C ILE A 304 -25.69 1.50 20.48
N PHE A 305 -25.38 0.37 21.11
CA PHE A 305 -26.25 -0.82 21.15
C PHE A 305 -27.66 -0.48 21.65
N ASP A 306 -27.74 0.18 22.80
CA ASP A 306 -29.00 0.55 23.44
C ASP A 306 -29.75 1.62 22.61
N LYS A 307 -29.05 2.65 22.13
CA LYS A 307 -29.64 3.76 21.36
C LYS A 307 -30.39 3.29 20.11
N TYR A 308 -29.84 2.30 19.41
CA TYR A 308 -30.40 1.81 18.15
C TYR A 308 -31.18 0.50 18.31
N SER A 309 -31.40 0.03 19.54
CA SER A 309 -32.08 -1.24 19.83
C SER A 309 -31.48 -2.42 19.06
N LEU A 310 -30.15 -2.54 19.03
CA LEU A 310 -29.43 -3.52 18.21
C LEU A 310 -29.53 -4.96 18.74
N GLN A 311 -30.29 -5.20 19.82
CA GLN A 311 -30.78 -6.52 20.19
C GLN A 311 -31.80 -7.08 19.16
N HIS A 312 -32.42 -6.22 18.36
CA HIS A 312 -33.32 -6.59 17.27
C HIS A 312 -32.55 -6.69 15.95
N THR A 313 -32.93 -7.66 15.11
CA THR A 313 -32.28 -7.89 13.82
C THR A 313 -32.60 -6.79 12.83
N CYS A 314 -31.61 -6.32 12.08
CA CYS A 314 -31.82 -5.33 11.02
C CYS A 314 -32.29 -6.03 9.74
N LYS A 315 -33.40 -5.59 9.15
CA LYS A 315 -33.95 -6.14 7.90
C LYS A 315 -34.50 -5.04 6.97
N SER A 316 -34.18 -5.14 5.68
CA SER A 316 -34.76 -4.32 4.62
C SER A 316 -36.26 -4.57 4.49
N HIS A 317 -37.05 -3.50 4.51
CA HIS A 317 -38.48 -3.59 4.21
C HIS A 317 -38.71 -3.69 2.69
N SER A 318 -39.87 -4.21 2.26
CA SER A 318 -40.26 -4.27 0.84
C SER A 318 -40.25 -2.89 0.15
N ASP A 319 -40.48 -1.82 0.90
CA ASP A 319 -40.44 -0.44 0.39
C ASP A 319 -39.02 0.08 0.07
N PHE A 320 -38.01 -0.63 0.57
CA PHE A 320 -36.58 -0.40 0.35
C PHE A 320 -36.00 -1.36 -0.71
N SER A 321 -36.51 -2.59 -0.75
CA SER A 321 -36.13 -3.63 -1.70
C SER A 321 -36.78 -3.41 -3.08
N SER A 322 -36.10 -2.67 -3.96
CA SER A 322 -36.26 -2.91 -5.41
C SER A 322 -35.41 -4.13 -5.80
N GLU A 323 -35.69 -4.80 -6.92
CA GLU A 323 -34.88 -5.90 -7.48
C GLU A 323 -33.40 -5.54 -7.80
N LYS A 324 -32.92 -4.36 -7.41
CA LYS A 324 -31.57 -3.82 -7.63
C LYS A 324 -30.89 -3.54 -6.28
N ARG A 325 -29.57 -3.74 -6.24
CA ARG A 325 -28.72 -3.45 -5.06
C ARG A 325 -28.78 -1.97 -4.66
N ASN A 326 -28.74 -1.71 -3.36
CA ASN A 326 -28.81 -0.38 -2.77
C ASN A 326 -27.45 0.04 -2.20
N PHE A 327 -26.86 1.11 -2.73
CA PHE A 327 -25.54 1.60 -2.30
C PHE A 327 -25.62 2.93 -1.55
N LEU A 328 -24.86 3.02 -0.46
CA LEU A 328 -24.66 4.23 0.33
C LEU A 328 -23.21 4.66 0.31
N PHE A 329 -22.91 5.69 -0.47
CA PHE A 329 -21.58 6.25 -0.60
C PHE A 329 -21.31 7.31 0.46
N PHE A 330 -20.06 7.41 0.90
CA PHE A 330 -19.60 8.41 1.84
C PHE A 330 -18.19 8.89 1.48
N ASP A 331 -18.06 10.19 1.24
CA ASP A 331 -16.82 10.90 0.86
C ASP A 331 -16.60 12.18 1.70
N TYR A 332 -17.20 12.21 2.91
CA TYR A 332 -17.48 13.34 3.83
C TYR A 332 -18.98 13.60 3.95
N GLN A 333 -19.73 13.45 2.85
CA GLN A 333 -21.19 13.48 2.85
C GLN A 333 -21.76 12.15 2.38
N PHE A 334 -22.98 11.84 2.80
CA PHE A 334 -23.65 10.64 2.30
C PHE A 334 -24.29 10.92 0.94
N HIS A 335 -23.89 10.13 -0.06
CA HIS A 335 -24.48 10.12 -1.40
C HIS A 335 -25.27 8.82 -1.59
N HIS A 336 -26.53 8.97 -2.02
CA HIS A 336 -27.43 7.84 -2.23
C HIS A 336 -27.50 7.51 -3.72
N VAL A 337 -27.20 6.26 -4.08
CA VAL A 337 -27.54 5.71 -5.41
C VAL A 337 -28.72 4.77 -5.20
N LEU A 338 -29.91 5.36 -5.20
CA LEU A 338 -31.20 4.66 -5.17
C LEU A 338 -31.97 5.03 -6.43
N ASP A 339 -32.82 4.12 -6.91
CA ASP A 339 -33.79 4.38 -8.01
C ASP A 339 -34.88 5.42 -7.61
N ALA A 340 -34.73 6.08 -6.47
CA ALA A 340 -35.70 6.99 -5.89
C ALA A 340 -35.06 8.33 -5.51
N LYS A 341 -35.04 9.26 -6.48
CA LYS A 341 -34.75 10.67 -6.22
C LYS A 341 -35.65 11.20 -5.08
N GLY A 342 -35.04 11.70 -4.01
CA GLY A 342 -35.75 12.40 -2.92
C GLY A 342 -36.27 11.54 -1.76
N LYS A 343 -35.88 10.25 -1.67
CA LYS A 343 -36.15 9.42 -0.48
C LYS A 343 -35.01 9.50 0.55
N LYS A 344 -35.36 9.41 1.84
CA LYS A 344 -34.47 9.25 3.00
C LYS A 344 -34.53 7.77 3.43
N ILE A 345 -33.41 7.22 3.91
CA ILE A 345 -33.37 5.86 4.44
C ILE A 345 -33.42 5.94 5.96
N GLU A 346 -34.32 5.16 6.57
CA GLU A 346 -34.61 5.22 8.00
C GLU A 346 -34.67 3.84 8.60
N LEU A 347 -34.19 3.75 9.83
CA LEU A 347 -34.33 2.62 10.72
C LEU A 347 -35.58 2.82 11.59
N VAL A 348 -36.51 1.88 11.52
CA VAL A 348 -37.73 1.87 12.32
C VAL A 348 -37.73 0.62 13.20
N SER A 349 -37.55 0.82 14.50
CA SER A 349 -37.59 -0.27 15.48
C SER A 349 -39.02 -0.76 15.69
N ASP A 350 -39.20 -2.06 15.62
CA ASP A 350 -40.45 -2.78 15.77
C ASP A 350 -40.28 -3.81 16.90
N ALA A 351 -40.76 -3.44 18.09
CA ALA A 351 -40.63 -4.27 19.28
C ALA A 351 -41.52 -5.52 19.24
N GLU A 352 -42.63 -5.49 18.49
CA GLU A 352 -43.54 -6.63 18.38
C GLU A 352 -42.89 -7.74 17.55
N ASN A 353 -42.33 -7.38 16.39
CA ASN A 353 -41.63 -8.31 15.51
C ASN A 353 -40.15 -8.51 15.86
N LYS A 354 -39.64 -7.80 16.89
CA LYS A 354 -38.24 -7.81 17.33
C LYS A 354 -37.27 -7.53 16.17
N ALA A 355 -37.65 -6.58 15.31
CA ALA A 355 -36.95 -6.24 14.08
C ALA A 355 -36.67 -4.74 13.99
N ASN A 356 -35.55 -4.38 13.39
CA ASN A 356 -35.20 -3.03 13.01
C ASN A 356 -35.33 -2.90 11.48
N TRP A 357 -36.42 -2.26 11.02
CA TRP A 357 -36.73 -2.18 9.59
C TRP A 357 -35.99 -1.04 8.89
N ILE A 358 -35.28 -1.35 7.81
CA ILE A 358 -34.68 -0.36 6.91
C ILE A 358 -35.73 0.03 5.85
N LYS A 359 -36.21 1.28 5.88
CA LYS A 359 -37.28 1.80 5.01
C LYS A 359 -36.81 3.01 4.21
N ALA A 360 -37.32 3.17 2.99
CA ALA A 360 -37.14 4.38 2.18
C ALA A 360 -38.38 5.28 2.26
N SER A 361 -38.28 6.43 2.94
CA SER A 361 -39.38 7.38 3.15
C SER A 361 -39.21 8.66 2.32
N LYS A 362 -40.30 9.31 1.90
CA LYS A 362 -40.22 10.64 1.24
C LYS A 362 -39.99 11.72 2.29
N LYS A 363 -39.10 12.70 2.00
CA LYS A 363 -38.72 13.81 2.91
C LYS A 363 -39.88 14.60 3.55
N SER A 364 -41.09 14.55 3.00
CA SER A 364 -42.25 15.33 3.47
C SER A 364 -43.10 14.66 4.56
N LYS A 365 -42.88 13.37 4.87
CA LYS A 365 -43.57 12.71 5.99
C LYS A 365 -42.66 12.74 7.20
N GLY A 366 -43.08 13.41 8.28
CA GLY A 366 -42.44 13.29 9.59
C GLY A 366 -42.54 11.84 10.06
N SER A 367 -41.46 11.09 9.85
CA SER A 367 -41.35 9.68 10.21
C SER A 367 -40.64 9.55 11.55
N GLY A 368 -41.18 8.72 12.44
CA GLY A 368 -40.57 8.42 13.75
C GLY A 368 -39.33 7.53 13.68
N GLY A 369 -38.73 7.36 12.50
CA GLY A 369 -37.55 6.52 12.27
C GLY A 369 -36.24 7.31 12.39
N THR A 370 -35.19 6.64 12.84
CA THR A 370 -33.85 7.25 12.90
C THR A 370 -33.18 7.16 11.52
N ASP A 371 -32.45 8.19 11.13
CA ASP A 371 -31.71 8.13 9.87
C ASP A 371 -30.65 7.02 9.90
N ILE A 372 -30.62 6.14 8.90
CA ILE A 372 -29.62 5.06 8.85
C ILE A 372 -28.20 5.62 8.84
N ARG A 373 -27.99 6.82 8.30
CA ARG A 373 -26.69 7.51 8.27
C ARG A 373 -26.17 7.78 9.68
N SER A 374 -27.05 7.99 10.65
CA SER A 374 -26.67 8.17 12.06
C SER A 374 -26.14 6.87 12.65
N LEU A 375 -26.82 5.73 12.42
CA LEU A 375 -26.35 4.42 12.85
C LEU A 375 -25.00 4.08 12.20
N LEU A 376 -24.92 4.16 10.87
CA LEU A 376 -23.70 3.83 10.14
C LEU A 376 -22.55 4.75 10.56
N GLY A 377 -22.82 6.05 10.72
CA GLY A 377 -21.83 7.03 11.19
C GLY A 377 -21.32 6.74 12.61
N GLU A 378 -22.22 6.44 13.56
CA GLU A 378 -21.82 6.14 14.94
C GLU A 378 -21.09 4.80 15.08
N VAL A 379 -21.57 3.74 14.42
CA VAL A 379 -20.89 2.43 14.42
C VAL A 379 -19.50 2.56 13.81
N SER A 380 -19.39 3.30 12.71
CA SER A 380 -18.11 3.53 12.03
C SER A 380 -17.16 4.40 12.84
N GLY A 381 -17.69 5.44 13.49
CA GLY A 381 -16.92 6.27 14.42
C GLY A 381 -16.42 5.45 15.60
N TYR A 382 -17.26 4.56 16.14
CA TYR A 382 -16.87 3.63 17.18
C TYR A 382 -15.77 2.67 16.71
N LEU A 383 -15.87 2.08 15.51
CA LEU A 383 -14.81 1.21 14.99
C LEU A 383 -13.47 1.97 14.85
N LYS A 384 -13.48 3.20 14.34
CA LYS A 384 -12.27 4.04 14.29
C LYS A 384 -11.70 4.32 15.68
N TYR A 385 -12.57 4.63 16.64
CA TYR A 385 -12.18 4.85 18.04
C TYR A 385 -11.58 3.59 18.67
N PHE A 386 -12.24 2.44 18.47
CA PHE A 386 -11.78 1.13 18.90
C PHE A 386 -10.39 0.82 18.31
N GLN A 387 -10.23 0.94 16.99
CA GLN A 387 -8.96 0.74 16.29
C GLN A 387 -7.82 1.60 16.88
N ARG A 388 -8.10 2.87 17.18
CA ARG A 388 -7.10 3.77 17.76
C ARG A 388 -6.70 3.35 19.18
N GLY A 389 -7.63 2.91 20.01
CA GLY A 389 -7.26 2.40 21.33
C GLY A 389 -6.55 1.04 21.27
N ILE A 390 -6.87 0.18 20.30
CA ILE A 390 -6.11 -1.05 20.01
C ILE A 390 -4.67 -0.71 19.61
N GLU A 391 -4.47 0.31 18.78
CA GLU A 391 -3.12 0.79 18.42
C GLU A 391 -2.32 1.19 19.66
N PHE A 392 -2.93 1.90 20.62
CA PHE A 392 -2.26 2.27 21.88
C PHE A 392 -1.92 1.06 22.75
N LEU A 393 -2.83 0.09 22.89
CA LEU A 393 -2.59 -1.16 23.61
C LEU A 393 -1.46 -1.96 22.95
N ALA A 394 -1.47 -2.04 21.62
CA ALA A 394 -0.48 -2.78 20.84
C ALA A 394 0.91 -2.14 20.88
N ASP A 395 1.00 -0.82 20.79
CA ASP A 395 2.26 -0.08 20.91
C ASP A 395 2.86 -0.23 22.30
N ASN A 396 2.03 -0.15 23.35
CA ASN A 396 2.45 -0.43 24.72
C ASN A 396 2.95 -1.87 24.88
N TYR A 397 2.18 -2.86 24.41
CA TYR A 397 2.55 -4.26 24.50
C TYR A 397 3.86 -4.56 23.75
N ARG A 398 4.09 -3.88 22.61
CA ARG A 398 5.36 -3.95 21.89
C ARG A 398 6.51 -3.47 22.78
N HIS A 399 6.40 -2.29 23.39
CA HIS A 399 7.46 -1.75 24.24
C HIS A 399 7.71 -2.63 25.48
N LEU A 400 6.66 -3.15 26.13
CA LEU A 400 6.81 -4.12 27.22
C LEU A 400 7.60 -5.35 26.79
N LYS A 401 7.35 -5.86 25.57
CA LYS A 401 8.12 -6.98 25.03
C LYS A 401 9.56 -6.59 24.75
N GLU A 402 9.82 -5.37 24.27
CA GLU A 402 11.17 -4.87 24.01
C GLU A 402 11.97 -4.68 25.31
N GLU A 403 11.34 -4.17 26.38
CA GLU A 403 11.94 -3.98 27.71
C GLU A 403 12.39 -5.32 28.32
N GLY A 404 11.62 -6.40 28.09
CA GLY A 404 11.95 -7.75 28.54
C GLY A 404 12.78 -8.59 27.56
N ASN A 405 13.25 -8.02 26.44
CA ASN A 405 13.90 -8.77 25.37
C ASN A 405 15.43 -8.72 25.46
N GLU A 406 16.03 -9.75 26.06
CA GLU A 406 17.48 -9.92 26.11
C GLU A 406 18.11 -10.25 24.73
N ASP A 407 17.34 -10.84 23.81
CA ASP A 407 17.80 -11.33 22.50
C ASP A 407 17.78 -10.24 21.39
N GLY A 408 17.21 -9.06 21.67
CA GLY A 408 17.22 -7.89 20.78
C GLY A 408 16.36 -8.00 19.50
N GLU A 409 15.55 -9.05 19.34
CA GLU A 409 14.63 -9.17 18.18
C GLU A 409 13.35 -8.35 18.40
N ALA A 410 13.23 -7.21 17.73
CA ALA A 410 12.06 -6.32 17.87
C ALA A 410 10.74 -7.06 17.63
N PHE A 411 9.80 -6.96 18.58
CA PHE A 411 8.48 -7.56 18.44
C PHE A 411 7.65 -6.71 17.46
N PRO A 412 7.24 -7.25 16.29
CA PRO A 412 6.66 -6.38 15.26
C PRO A 412 5.30 -5.80 15.67
N LEU A 413 5.06 -4.53 15.33
CA LEU A 413 3.82 -3.82 15.66
C LEU A 413 2.57 -4.59 15.20
N GLU A 414 2.58 -5.14 13.99
CA GLU A 414 1.46 -5.94 13.47
C GLU A 414 1.18 -7.17 14.34
N ALA A 415 2.22 -7.82 14.87
CA ALA A 415 2.06 -8.95 15.78
C ALA A 415 1.47 -8.51 17.13
N SER A 416 1.81 -7.32 17.62
CA SER A 416 1.16 -6.73 18.79
C SER A 416 -0.31 -6.42 18.53
N VAL A 417 -0.63 -5.78 17.40
CA VAL A 417 -2.00 -5.46 17.01
C VAL A 417 -2.85 -6.73 16.93
N ARG A 418 -2.34 -7.77 16.24
CA ARG A 418 -3.01 -9.07 16.17
C ARG A 418 -3.16 -9.72 17.54
N THR A 419 -2.15 -9.66 18.41
CA THR A 419 -2.23 -10.21 19.78
C THR A 419 -3.37 -9.55 20.57
N VAL A 420 -3.46 -8.22 20.53
CA VAL A 420 -4.52 -7.47 21.23
C VAL A 420 -5.89 -7.77 20.59
N LEU A 421 -6.01 -7.78 19.27
CA LEU A 421 -7.28 -8.07 18.58
C LEU A 421 -7.79 -9.51 18.84
N ASN A 422 -6.89 -10.50 18.88
CA ASN A 422 -7.26 -11.89 19.17
C ASN A 422 -7.87 -12.05 20.56
N HIS A 423 -7.57 -11.15 21.50
CA HIS A 423 -8.19 -11.17 22.81
C HIS A 423 -9.72 -10.97 22.75
N PHE A 424 -10.21 -10.19 21.78
CA PHE A 424 -11.64 -9.93 21.56
C PHE A 424 -12.36 -11.09 20.84
N ARG A 425 -11.68 -12.21 20.56
CA ARG A 425 -12.23 -13.42 19.92
C ARG A 425 -13.01 -13.15 18.62
N LEU A 426 -12.52 -12.19 17.85
CA LEU A 426 -13.06 -11.87 16.54
C LEU A 426 -12.68 -12.96 15.51
N ASP A 427 -13.47 -13.08 14.45
CA ASP A 427 -13.16 -13.99 13.36
C ASP A 427 -11.88 -13.57 12.61
N GLY A 428 -11.23 -14.51 11.94
CA GLY A 428 -9.95 -14.26 11.25
C GLY A 428 -10.03 -13.12 10.22
N ASP A 429 -11.13 -13.06 9.46
CA ASP A 429 -11.36 -12.01 8.46
C ASP A 429 -11.53 -10.62 9.10
N ASP A 430 -12.20 -10.56 10.27
CA ASP A 430 -12.38 -9.31 11.04
C ASP A 430 -11.06 -8.85 11.66
N ILE A 431 -10.26 -9.77 12.19
CA ILE A 431 -8.90 -9.48 12.69
C ILE A 431 -8.03 -8.95 11.56
N ASP A 432 -8.08 -9.56 10.38
CA ASP A 432 -7.32 -9.13 9.21
C ASP A 432 -7.76 -7.73 8.76
N PHE A 433 -9.07 -7.48 8.68
CA PHE A 433 -9.64 -6.17 8.37
C PHE A 433 -9.17 -5.09 9.36
N LEU A 434 -9.33 -5.32 10.67
CA LEU A 434 -8.94 -4.36 11.69
C LEU A 434 -7.43 -4.15 11.73
N THR A 435 -6.64 -5.22 11.62
CA THR A 435 -5.18 -5.16 11.57
C THR A 435 -4.73 -4.31 10.39
N ASN A 436 -5.25 -4.56 9.19
CA ASN A 436 -4.84 -3.81 8.00
C ASN A 436 -5.17 -2.33 8.13
N ASN A 437 -6.39 -1.99 8.57
CA ASN A 437 -6.75 -0.58 8.79
C ASN A 437 -5.91 0.10 9.88
N ILE A 438 -5.59 -0.60 10.98
CA ILE A 438 -4.72 -0.05 12.04
C ILE A 438 -3.32 0.15 11.48
N MET A 439 -2.78 -0.85 10.77
CA MET A 439 -1.45 -0.76 10.18
C MET A 439 -1.41 0.37 9.16
N GLU A 440 -2.42 0.52 8.29
CA GLU A 440 -2.58 1.60 7.30
C GLU A 440 -2.81 2.99 7.95
N GLY A 441 -3.51 3.07 9.08
CA GLY A 441 -3.77 4.31 9.82
C GLY A 441 -2.66 4.74 10.80
N ALA A 442 -1.83 3.80 11.27
CA ALA A 442 -0.64 4.06 12.09
C ALA A 442 0.47 4.75 11.28
N TYR A 443 0.32 4.84 9.96
CA TYR A 443 1.17 5.69 9.15
C TYR A 443 0.76 7.15 9.29
N PRO A 444 1.72 8.05 9.51
CA PRO A 444 1.49 9.49 9.45
C PRO A 444 1.35 9.92 7.97
N TYR A 445 0.29 9.48 7.28
CA TYR A 445 -0.03 10.01 5.95
C TYR A 445 -0.70 11.39 6.01
N GLY A 446 -1.06 11.86 7.20
CA GLY A 446 -1.41 13.25 7.42
C GLY A 446 -0.20 14.04 7.85
N VAL A 447 0.33 14.89 6.96
CA VAL A 447 0.91 16.14 7.45
C VAL A 447 -0.26 16.86 8.11
N LYS A 448 -0.37 16.77 9.45
CA LYS A 448 -1.35 17.55 10.20
C LYS A 448 -0.92 19.00 10.10
N THR A 449 -1.27 19.66 9.00
CA THR A 449 -1.20 21.10 8.92
C THR A 449 -2.07 21.63 10.07
N LYS A 450 -1.49 22.48 10.92
CA LYS A 450 -2.25 23.17 12.00
C LYS A 450 -3.27 24.17 11.43
N GLU A 451 -3.26 24.37 10.12
CA GLU A 451 -4.14 25.28 9.41
C GLU A 451 -5.47 24.59 9.05
N LYS A 452 -6.53 25.39 8.98
CA LYS A 452 -7.86 24.90 8.58
C LYS A 452 -7.78 24.42 7.13
N VAL A 453 -7.73 23.11 6.94
CA VAL A 453 -7.85 22.44 5.63
C VAL A 453 -9.07 23.03 4.89
N PRO A 454 -8.89 23.59 3.67
CA PRO A 454 -9.99 24.12 2.87
C PRO A 454 -11.11 23.10 2.68
N PHE A 455 -12.36 23.58 2.67
CA PHE A 455 -13.55 22.75 2.41
C PHE A 455 -13.40 22.07 1.03
N GLY A 456 -13.19 20.75 1.01
CA GLY A 456 -12.95 19.96 -0.21
C GLY A 456 -11.68 19.08 -0.17
N GLN A 457 -10.68 19.42 0.66
CA GLN A 457 -9.46 18.61 0.78
C GLN A 457 -9.58 17.44 1.79
N TYR A 458 -10.67 17.42 2.59
CA TYR A 458 -10.98 16.32 3.52
C TYR A 458 -11.11 14.95 2.84
N PHE A 459 -11.49 14.91 1.56
CA PHE A 459 -11.56 13.66 0.79
C PHE A 459 -10.20 12.96 0.73
N TYR A 460 -9.12 13.72 0.54
CA TYR A 460 -7.78 13.15 0.42
C TYR A 460 -7.32 12.48 1.71
N ASP A 461 -7.67 13.08 2.86
CA ASP A 461 -7.23 12.64 4.19
C ASP A 461 -8.15 11.56 4.81
N ILE A 462 -9.44 11.56 4.46
CA ILE A 462 -10.45 10.65 5.03
C ILE A 462 -10.72 9.46 4.10
N GLY A 463 -10.47 9.65 2.79
CA GLY A 463 -10.74 8.69 1.74
C GLY A 463 -12.23 8.55 1.41
N PHE A 464 -12.57 7.40 0.87
CA PHE A 464 -13.90 7.06 0.38
C PHE A 464 -14.37 5.74 0.98
N ARG A 465 -15.68 5.59 1.15
CA ARG A 465 -16.26 4.33 1.59
C ARG A 465 -17.69 4.20 1.10
N TYR A 466 -18.15 2.97 0.95
CA TYR A 466 -19.55 2.72 0.65
C TYR A 466 -20.09 1.53 1.42
N HIS A 467 -21.41 1.50 1.55
CA HIS A 467 -22.14 0.40 2.17
C HIS A 467 -23.04 -0.27 1.13
N ASP A 468 -22.98 -1.60 1.09
CA ASP A 468 -23.84 -2.46 0.28
C ASP A 468 -24.79 -3.20 1.23
N ILE A 469 -26.09 -2.92 1.12
CA ILE A 469 -27.13 -3.58 1.94
C ILE A 469 -27.66 -4.75 1.12
N VAL A 470 -27.42 -5.97 1.64
CA VAL A 470 -27.67 -7.22 0.92
C VAL A 470 -28.72 -8.05 1.64
N ASP A 471 -29.74 -8.45 0.88
CA ASP A 471 -30.73 -9.45 1.23
C ASP A 471 -30.49 -10.71 0.39
N ASN A 472 -30.61 -11.89 1.01
CA ASN A 472 -30.42 -13.19 0.38
C ASN A 472 -31.27 -14.23 1.13
N ASP A 473 -31.75 -15.24 0.43
CA ASP A 473 -32.51 -16.39 0.93
C ASP A 473 -31.75 -17.13 2.06
N ASP A 474 -30.41 -17.22 1.97
CA ASP A 474 -29.57 -17.85 2.99
C ASP A 474 -29.62 -17.14 4.36
N HIS A 475 -30.07 -15.89 4.39
CA HIS A 475 -30.22 -15.10 5.60
C HIS A 475 -31.49 -14.24 5.55
N ASP A 476 -32.61 -14.82 5.12
CA ASP A 476 -33.84 -14.08 4.83
C ASP A 476 -34.38 -13.28 6.03
N THR A 477 -34.12 -13.70 7.26
CA THR A 477 -34.58 -12.98 8.46
C THR A 477 -33.77 -11.72 8.80
N LEU A 478 -32.67 -11.43 8.08
CA LEU A 478 -31.85 -10.24 8.30
C LEU A 478 -31.26 -9.69 7.00
N SER A 479 -30.77 -8.45 7.05
CA SER A 479 -29.97 -7.85 5.98
C SER A 479 -28.54 -7.67 6.45
N LYS A 480 -27.58 -8.02 5.59
CA LYS A 480 -26.16 -7.77 5.85
C LYS A 480 -25.79 -6.38 5.33
N ILE A 481 -25.00 -5.64 6.11
CA ILE A 481 -24.52 -4.31 5.71
C ILE A 481 -23.01 -4.42 5.51
N TYR A 482 -22.60 -4.65 4.27
CA TYR A 482 -21.19 -4.71 3.94
C TYR A 482 -20.62 -3.30 3.81
N MET A 483 -19.51 -3.04 4.49
CA MET A 483 -18.75 -1.82 4.37
C MET A 483 -17.48 -2.08 3.57
N TYR A 484 -17.27 -1.25 2.55
CA TYR A 484 -16.05 -1.18 1.76
C TYR A 484 -15.35 0.14 2.09
N ASN A 485 -14.10 0.07 2.52
CA ASN A 485 -13.34 1.22 3.02
C ASN A 485 -12.08 1.44 2.17
N PHE A 486 -11.91 2.66 1.66
CA PHE A 486 -10.77 3.12 0.89
C PHE A 486 -10.17 4.32 1.62
N ALA A 487 -9.45 4.05 2.71
CA ALA A 487 -9.05 5.05 3.71
C ALA A 487 -7.95 6.01 3.25
N GLN A 488 -7.39 5.83 2.06
CA GLN A 488 -6.27 6.62 1.56
C GLN A 488 -6.48 6.97 0.08
N THR A 489 -5.93 8.11 -0.31
CA THR A 489 -5.79 8.53 -1.70
C THR A 489 -4.33 8.41 -2.14
N PRO A 490 -4.05 8.27 -3.45
CA PRO A 490 -2.68 8.31 -3.96
C PRO A 490 -1.90 9.54 -3.47
N GLU A 491 -2.58 10.70 -3.43
CA GLU A 491 -2.03 11.97 -3.00
C GLU A 491 -1.62 11.96 -1.52
N ALA A 492 -2.51 11.52 -0.61
CA ALA A 492 -2.19 11.42 0.81
C ALA A 492 -1.06 10.41 1.07
N MET A 493 -1.06 9.30 0.33
CA MET A 493 -0.01 8.29 0.43
C MET A 493 1.37 8.85 0.02
N LEU A 494 1.42 9.59 -1.08
CA LEU A 494 2.64 10.26 -1.53
C LEU A 494 3.07 11.36 -0.56
N ALA A 495 2.14 12.19 -0.07
CA ALA A 495 2.44 13.23 0.90
C ALA A 495 3.07 12.68 2.19
N GLY A 496 2.57 11.56 2.72
CA GLY A 496 3.19 10.93 3.88
C GLY A 496 4.59 10.36 3.61
N ILE A 497 4.87 9.84 2.41
CA ILE A 497 6.24 9.45 2.04
C ILE A 497 7.15 10.68 2.00
N CYS A 498 6.70 11.76 1.34
CA CYS A 498 7.44 13.03 1.27
C CYS A 498 7.66 13.67 2.65
N SER A 499 6.81 13.38 3.65
CA SER A 499 7.02 13.83 5.03
C SER A 499 8.19 13.14 5.75
N GLN A 500 8.67 12.01 5.22
CA GLN A 500 9.74 11.19 5.80
C GLN A 500 10.99 11.14 4.95
N ALA A 501 10.86 11.30 3.64
CA ALA A 501 11.88 11.14 2.63
C ALA A 501 11.97 12.35 1.70
N MET A 502 13.10 12.52 1.02
CA MET A 502 13.16 13.35 -0.16
C MET A 502 12.71 12.54 -1.38
N VAL A 503 11.64 12.98 -2.04
CA VAL A 503 11.09 12.34 -3.23
C VAL A 503 11.35 13.21 -4.45
N VAL A 504 11.93 12.61 -5.49
CA VAL A 504 12.20 13.26 -6.77
C VAL A 504 11.37 12.58 -7.85
N GLY A 505 10.29 13.25 -8.26
CA GLY A 505 9.42 12.80 -9.34
C GLY A 505 10.00 13.18 -10.70
N ILE A 506 10.19 12.20 -11.58
CA ILE A 506 10.81 12.36 -12.89
C ILE A 506 9.79 11.98 -13.94
N SER A 507 9.34 12.95 -14.73
CA SER A 507 8.51 12.69 -15.90
C SER A 507 8.55 13.89 -16.85
N ALA A 508 8.11 13.72 -18.10
CA ALA A 508 7.87 14.86 -18.98
C ALA A 508 6.67 15.69 -18.52
N THR A 509 5.72 15.04 -17.87
CA THR A 509 4.39 15.54 -17.54
C THR A 509 4.16 15.65 -16.03
N ALA A 510 5.21 15.46 -15.21
CA ALA A 510 5.13 15.47 -13.75
C ALA A 510 4.45 16.74 -13.18
N GLY A 511 4.68 17.89 -13.80
CA GLY A 511 4.15 19.19 -13.39
C GLY A 511 2.84 19.59 -14.07
N LEU A 512 2.19 18.70 -14.84
CA LEU A 512 0.88 18.99 -15.42
C LEU A 512 -0.21 18.92 -14.35
N HIS A 513 -1.00 19.99 -14.23
CA HIS A 513 -2.13 20.08 -13.31
C HIS A 513 -3.36 19.35 -13.88
N THR A 514 -3.32 18.01 -13.89
CA THR A 514 -4.45 17.17 -14.30
C THR A 514 -4.73 16.12 -13.25
N ASN A 515 -5.86 16.22 -12.54
CA ASN A 515 -6.17 15.32 -11.43
C ASN A 515 -6.58 13.89 -11.86
N ILE A 516 -6.72 13.63 -13.17
CA ILE A 516 -7.01 12.30 -13.72
C ILE A 516 -5.72 11.58 -14.10
N GLY A 517 -4.92 12.18 -14.98
CA GLY A 517 -3.66 11.60 -15.47
C GLY A 517 -2.44 11.84 -14.58
N ASN A 518 -2.57 12.64 -13.52
CA ASN A 518 -1.51 12.96 -12.57
C ASN A 518 -2.11 13.17 -11.16
N TYR A 519 -1.24 13.30 -10.16
CA TYR A 519 -1.64 13.67 -8.79
C TYR A 519 -2.25 15.07 -8.73
N ASP A 520 -3.13 15.30 -7.75
CA ASP A 520 -3.54 16.67 -7.40
C ASP A 520 -2.36 17.45 -6.80
N LEU A 521 -1.66 18.19 -7.66
CA LEU A 521 -0.48 18.97 -7.28
C LEU A 521 -0.82 20.12 -6.32
N GLU A 522 -2.06 20.63 -6.34
CA GLU A 522 -2.49 21.69 -5.42
C GLU A 522 -2.65 21.13 -4.01
N TYR A 523 -3.23 19.93 -3.87
CA TYR A 523 -3.23 19.22 -2.58
C TYR A 523 -1.81 18.94 -2.10
N LEU A 524 -0.92 18.42 -2.95
CA LEU A 524 0.47 18.12 -2.54
C LEU A 524 1.22 19.38 -2.11
N LYS A 525 1.05 20.49 -2.83
CA LYS A 525 1.67 21.78 -2.49
C LYS A 525 1.14 22.33 -1.17
N HIS A 526 -0.18 22.26 -0.93
CA HIS A 526 -0.77 22.68 0.33
C HIS A 526 -0.32 21.80 1.51
N SER A 527 -0.36 20.48 1.34
CA SER A 527 -0.03 19.50 2.38
C SER A 527 1.45 19.49 2.74
N LEU A 528 2.35 19.72 1.78
CA LEU A 528 3.79 19.71 2.03
C LEU A 528 4.35 21.08 2.41
N GLY A 529 3.67 22.18 2.07
CA GLY A 529 4.11 23.55 2.35
C GLY A 529 5.51 23.82 1.81
N GLU A 530 6.42 24.25 2.69
CA GLU A 530 7.84 24.50 2.36
C GLU A 530 8.61 23.25 1.88
N ASN A 531 8.07 22.04 2.10
CA ASN A 531 8.64 20.80 1.59
C ASN A 531 8.15 20.46 0.17
N TYR A 532 7.37 21.33 -0.47
CA TYR A 532 7.12 21.24 -1.91
C TYR A 532 8.15 22.09 -2.66
N HIS A 533 9.16 21.44 -3.23
CA HIS A 533 10.33 22.10 -3.81
C HIS A 533 10.07 22.47 -5.28
N GLU A 534 9.92 23.76 -5.54
CA GLU A 534 9.81 24.29 -6.90
C GLU A 534 11.18 24.64 -7.48
N LEU A 535 11.38 24.32 -8.77
CA LEU A 535 12.59 24.72 -9.48
C LEU A 535 12.64 26.25 -9.65
N HIS A 536 13.74 26.88 -9.24
CA HIS A 536 14.00 28.28 -9.51
C HIS A 536 13.93 28.59 -11.02
N LYS A 537 13.47 29.80 -11.36
CA LYS A 537 13.41 30.28 -12.76
C LYS A 537 14.77 30.18 -13.48
N SER A 538 15.87 30.38 -12.76
CA SER A 538 17.23 30.20 -13.27
C SER A 538 17.52 28.75 -13.68
N HIS A 539 17.09 27.77 -12.87
CA HIS A 539 17.20 26.35 -13.18
C HIS A 539 16.40 26.00 -14.43
N ILE A 540 15.14 26.46 -14.50
CA ILE A 540 14.28 26.24 -15.67
C ILE A 540 14.93 26.81 -16.95
N SER A 541 15.45 28.05 -16.89
CA SER A 541 16.12 28.67 -18.03
C SER A 541 17.38 27.91 -18.46
N ARG A 542 18.18 27.42 -17.50
CA ARG A 542 19.36 26.60 -17.81
C ARG A 542 18.96 25.28 -18.45
N LEU A 543 17.95 24.60 -17.91
CA LEU A 543 17.46 23.33 -18.47
C LEU A 543 16.92 23.51 -19.90
N LYS A 544 16.21 24.61 -20.18
CA LYS A 544 15.75 24.94 -21.54
C LYS A 544 16.93 25.14 -22.50
N LYS A 545 17.94 25.90 -22.08
CA LYS A 545 19.15 26.12 -22.89
C LYS A 545 19.90 24.82 -23.18
N ASP A 546 20.04 23.96 -22.17
CA ASP A 546 20.66 22.64 -22.31
C ASP A 546 19.86 21.75 -23.30
N PHE A 547 18.52 21.81 -23.27
CA PHE A 547 17.66 21.08 -24.21
C PHE A 547 17.82 21.57 -25.65
N GLU A 548 17.75 22.89 -25.85
CA GLU A 548 17.89 23.52 -27.18
C GLU A 548 19.26 23.22 -27.78
N ALA A 549 20.32 23.19 -26.95
CA ALA A 549 21.65 22.79 -27.40
C ALA A 549 21.72 21.32 -27.80
N ALA A 550 21.11 20.42 -27.02
CA ALA A 550 21.10 18.98 -27.29
C ALA A 550 20.25 18.58 -28.51
N THR A 551 19.20 19.36 -28.80
CA THR A 551 18.27 19.14 -29.93
C THR A 551 18.59 20.00 -31.15
N LYS A 552 19.71 20.73 -31.11
CA LYS A 552 20.15 21.59 -32.21
C LYS A 552 20.31 20.76 -33.49
N GLY A 553 19.68 21.23 -34.56
CA GLY A 553 19.68 20.56 -35.87
C GLY A 553 18.48 19.65 -36.12
N TYR A 554 17.63 19.37 -35.11
CA TYR A 554 16.39 18.62 -35.34
C TYR A 554 15.40 19.40 -36.22
N SER A 555 15.43 20.74 -36.16
CA SER A 555 14.68 21.61 -37.07
C SER A 555 15.08 21.45 -38.53
N ASP A 556 16.29 20.93 -38.79
CA ASP A 556 16.86 20.79 -40.12
C ASP A 556 16.66 19.36 -40.67
N ILE A 557 16.03 18.47 -39.88
CA ILE A 557 15.69 17.10 -40.28
C ILE A 557 14.32 17.14 -40.96
N ASN A 558 14.28 16.73 -42.23
CA ASN A 558 13.03 16.53 -42.94
C ASN A 558 12.65 15.04 -42.88
N LEU A 559 11.59 14.71 -42.14
CA LEU A 559 11.08 13.35 -42.05
C LEU A 559 10.20 13.06 -43.27
N ASN A 560 10.73 12.33 -44.25
CA ASN A 560 9.94 11.80 -45.35
C ASN A 560 9.20 10.57 -44.84
N VAL A 561 7.94 10.76 -44.47
CA VAL A 561 7.07 9.67 -44.02
C VAL A 561 6.28 9.16 -45.22
N GLU A 562 6.42 7.88 -45.53
CA GLU A 562 5.63 7.19 -46.56
C GLU A 562 4.62 6.27 -45.86
N PHE A 563 3.36 6.36 -46.26
CA PHE A 563 2.31 5.51 -45.75
C PHE A 563 2.39 4.12 -46.41
N LEU A 564 2.70 3.09 -45.61
CA LEU A 564 2.73 1.70 -46.06
C LEU A 564 1.35 1.04 -45.86
N GLY A 565 0.34 1.55 -46.55
CA GLY A 565 -1.00 0.95 -46.61
C GLY A 565 -1.51 0.83 -48.05
N PRO A 566 -2.78 0.42 -48.26
CA PRO A 566 -3.35 0.30 -49.59
C PRO A 566 -3.24 1.64 -50.34
N ALA A 567 -3.18 1.58 -51.66
CA ALA A 567 -2.69 2.64 -52.56
C ALA A 567 -3.42 4.00 -52.48
N ASP A 568 -4.43 4.13 -51.62
CA ASP A 568 -5.31 5.26 -51.45
C ASP A 568 -5.69 5.40 -49.95
N ILE A 569 -5.55 6.63 -49.42
CA ILE A 569 -5.87 7.01 -48.03
C ILE A 569 -7.33 6.69 -47.67
N SER A 570 -8.28 6.82 -48.61
CA SER A 570 -9.69 6.48 -48.42
C SER A 570 -9.87 5.00 -48.09
N SER A 571 -9.22 4.12 -48.86
CA SER A 571 -9.25 2.67 -48.58
C SER A 571 -8.63 2.31 -47.23
N ALA A 572 -7.63 3.08 -46.78
CA ALA A 572 -7.02 2.88 -45.47
C ALA A 572 -7.92 3.35 -44.31
N PHE A 573 -8.68 4.43 -44.50
CA PHE A 573 -9.71 4.87 -43.56
C PHE A 573 -10.83 3.85 -43.44
N ASP A 574 -11.29 3.29 -44.56
CA ASP A 574 -12.32 2.23 -44.56
C ASP A 574 -11.83 0.98 -43.81
N ASP A 575 -10.57 0.58 -44.04
CA ASP A 575 -9.93 -0.51 -43.32
C ASP A 575 -9.80 -0.21 -41.81
N LEU A 576 -9.37 1.00 -41.44
CA LEU A 576 -9.24 1.43 -40.04
C LEU A 576 -10.60 1.49 -39.32
N ALA A 577 -11.61 2.08 -39.95
CA ALA A 577 -12.98 2.15 -39.44
C ALA A 577 -13.56 0.74 -39.25
N SER A 578 -13.31 -0.17 -40.20
CA SER A 578 -13.70 -1.57 -40.06
C SER A 578 -12.94 -2.29 -38.93
N LEU A 579 -11.66 -1.99 -38.72
CA LEU A 579 -10.84 -2.64 -37.70
C LEU A 579 -11.15 -2.15 -36.29
N MET A 580 -11.46 -0.85 -36.17
CA MET A 580 -11.77 -0.18 -34.92
C MET A 580 -13.25 -0.21 -34.54
N GLN A 581 -14.14 -0.54 -35.49
CA GLN A 581 -15.60 -0.48 -35.32
C GLN A 581 -16.10 0.91 -34.86
N ASP A 582 -15.37 1.95 -35.22
CA ASP A 582 -15.61 3.33 -34.81
C ASP A 582 -15.08 4.25 -35.92
N GLU A 583 -15.99 4.90 -36.65
CA GLU A 583 -15.68 5.82 -37.75
C GLU A 583 -15.13 7.17 -37.25
N GLU A 584 -15.36 7.55 -35.99
CA GLU A 584 -14.90 8.82 -35.45
C GLU A 584 -13.49 8.70 -34.86
N ALA A 585 -13.12 7.48 -34.45
CA ALA A 585 -11.79 7.13 -33.98
C ALA A 585 -10.81 6.72 -35.11
N ALA A 586 -11.33 6.26 -36.24
CA ALA A 586 -10.57 5.94 -37.46
C ALA A 586 -10.24 7.21 -38.26
#